data_AF-A0A914RJI0-F1
#
_entry.id   AF-A0A914RJI0-F1
#
_cell.length_a   1.000
_cell.length_b   1.000
_cell.length_c   1.000
_cell.angle_alpha   90.00
_cell.angle_beta   90.00
_cell.angle_gamma   90.00
#
_symmetry.space_group_name_H-M   'P 1'
#
loop_
_entity.id
_entity.type
_entity.pdbx_description
1 polymer ?
#
loop_
_entity_poly.entity_id
_entity_poly.type
_entity_poly.pdbx_seq_one_letter_code
_entity_poly.pdbx_strand_id
1 'polypeptide(L)'
;MFVSVNGHYTFAEGKQLCSTLPKNAAYSASENAYGQLAQADDLFEWSFLTSNAIQNGYEQFYMGVEFNETSGFVRTDGVRVRLAPWGDGEPNLKNGNCVVTKLDIEGPAWYMAPCTKQPMAELEHEVLCPKGKENWILGETHCYYLVTNTTLISSGYKADHDCFKVYIRFHFG
;
A
#
# COMPACT_ATOMS: atom_id res chain seq x y z
N MET A 1 -13.70 -20.18 -9.03
CA MET A 1 -12.35 -20.30 -8.41
C MET A 1 -12.20 -19.07 -7.54
N PHE A 2 -12.28 -19.22 -6.22
CA PHE A 2 -12.11 -18.10 -5.29
C PHE A 2 -10.61 -17.78 -5.24
N VAL A 3 -10.23 -16.69 -5.89
CA VAL A 3 -8.91 -16.09 -5.68
C VAL A 3 -8.98 -15.41 -4.32
N SER A 4 -8.20 -15.88 -3.35
CA SER A 4 -7.95 -15.09 -2.14
C SER A 4 -7.22 -13.83 -2.61
N VAL A 5 -7.75 -12.64 -2.31
CA VAL A 5 -7.05 -11.38 -2.61
C VAL A 5 -5.94 -11.14 -1.57
N ASN A 6 -6.04 -11.82 -0.43
CA ASN A 6 -5.11 -11.75 0.68
C ASN A 6 -4.23 -13.01 0.61
N GLY A 7 -2.98 -12.84 0.16
CA GLY A 7 -2.06 -13.95 -0.05
C GLY A 7 -0.64 -13.48 -0.36
N HIS A 8 0.32 -14.35 -0.08
CA HIS A 8 1.74 -14.12 -0.35
C HIS A 8 2.03 -14.39 -1.82
N TYR A 9 2.15 -13.32 -2.62
CA TYR A 9 2.40 -13.40 -4.05
C TYR A 9 3.80 -12.93 -4.42
N THR A 10 4.46 -13.67 -5.30
CA THR A 10 5.63 -13.18 -6.04
C THR A 10 5.22 -12.09 -7.03
N PHE A 11 6.21 -11.38 -7.59
CA PHE A 11 5.93 -10.32 -8.55
C PHE A 11 5.17 -10.85 -9.78
N ALA A 12 5.57 -12.03 -10.29
CA ALA A 12 4.94 -12.67 -11.44
C ALA A 12 3.52 -13.15 -11.13
N GLU A 13 3.32 -13.78 -9.96
CA GLU A 13 1.99 -14.23 -9.52
C GLU A 13 1.05 -13.04 -9.32
N GLY A 14 1.51 -11.97 -8.68
CA GLY A 14 0.73 -10.74 -8.50
C GLY A 14 0.31 -10.13 -9.84
N LYS A 15 1.25 -10.02 -10.79
CA LYS A 15 0.95 -9.55 -12.16
C LYS A 15 -0.11 -10.43 -12.83
N GLN A 16 0.02 -11.75 -12.72
CA GLN A 16 -0.95 -12.68 -13.28
C GLN A 16 -2.32 -12.57 -12.61
N LEU A 17 -2.37 -12.45 -11.28
CA LEU A 17 -3.60 -12.28 -10.52
C LEU A 17 -4.36 -11.04 -10.96
N CYS A 18 -3.66 -9.91 -10.99
CA CYS A 18 -4.16 -8.62 -11.46
C CYS A 18 -4.75 -8.72 -12.88
N SER A 19 -4.10 -9.46 -13.78
CA SER A 19 -4.59 -9.64 -15.15
C SER A 19 -5.92 -10.42 -15.25
N THR A 20 -6.27 -11.20 -14.22
CA THR A 20 -7.51 -12.00 -14.18
C THR A 20 -8.70 -11.28 -13.55
N LEU A 21 -8.51 -10.09 -12.97
CA LEU A 21 -9.58 -9.37 -12.29
C LEU A 21 -10.68 -8.91 -13.27
N PRO A 22 -11.97 -9.01 -12.86
CA PRO A 22 -13.10 -8.69 -13.73
C PRO A 22 -13.11 -7.22 -14.12
N LYS A 23 -13.43 -6.95 -15.39
CA LYS A 23 -13.51 -5.60 -15.95
C LYS A 23 -14.73 -4.87 -15.38
N ASN A 24 -14.53 -3.74 -14.69
CA ASN A 24 -15.63 -2.86 -14.34
C ASN A 24 -15.93 -1.91 -15.52
N ALA A 25 -17.15 -2.00 -16.07
CA ALA A 25 -17.59 -1.22 -17.23
C ALA A 25 -17.57 0.30 -17.00
N ALA A 26 -17.66 0.76 -15.74
CA ALA A 26 -17.66 2.20 -15.41
C ALA A 26 -16.30 2.90 -15.59
N TYR A 27 -15.19 2.13 -15.68
CA TYR A 27 -13.82 2.65 -15.82
C TYR A 27 -13.17 2.28 -17.17
N SER A 28 -13.98 1.88 -18.15
CA SER A 28 -13.60 1.10 -19.35
C SER A 28 -13.02 1.86 -20.56
N ALA A 29 -12.40 3.03 -20.38
CA ALA A 29 -11.97 3.88 -21.51
C ALA A 29 -10.70 3.42 -22.28
N SER A 30 -10.04 2.34 -21.89
CA SER A 30 -8.84 1.77 -22.52
C SER A 30 -8.89 0.24 -22.69
N GLU A 31 -8.22 -0.28 -23.73
CA GLU A 31 -8.22 -1.70 -24.12
C GLU A 31 -7.39 -2.63 -23.20
N ASN A 32 -6.75 -2.09 -22.16
CA ASN A 32 -5.85 -2.84 -21.29
C ASN A 32 -6.61 -3.53 -20.13
N ALA A 33 -6.10 -4.68 -19.67
CA ALA A 33 -6.59 -5.31 -18.45
C ALA A 33 -6.41 -4.35 -17.26
N TYR A 34 -7.50 -4.05 -16.51
CA TYR A 34 -7.50 -2.97 -15.51
C TYR A 34 -6.89 -3.34 -14.15
N GLY A 35 -6.68 -4.63 -13.87
CA GLY A 35 -5.93 -5.01 -12.69
C GLY A 35 -4.44 -4.95 -12.99
N GLN A 36 -3.72 -4.16 -12.19
CA GLN A 36 -2.26 -4.07 -12.26
C GLN A 36 -1.65 -3.99 -10.86
N LEU A 37 -0.34 -4.26 -10.77
CA LEU A 37 0.42 -4.00 -9.55
C LEU A 37 0.40 -2.51 -9.22
N ALA A 38 0.68 -2.17 -7.96
CA ALA A 38 0.61 -0.79 -7.48
C ALA A 38 1.53 0.14 -8.29
N GLN A 39 0.99 1.25 -8.77
CA GLN A 39 1.71 2.23 -9.57
C GLN A 39 1.27 3.63 -9.19
N ALA A 40 2.22 4.57 -9.17
CA ALA A 40 1.95 5.97 -8.91
C ALA A 40 2.65 6.82 -9.97
N ASP A 41 1.94 7.77 -10.55
CA ASP A 41 2.48 8.75 -11.48
C ASP A 41 2.85 10.08 -10.80
N ASP A 42 2.27 10.35 -9.64
CA ASP A 42 2.55 11.52 -8.84
C ASP A 42 2.55 11.26 -7.32
N LEU A 43 2.84 12.31 -6.55
CA LEU A 43 2.94 12.25 -5.10
C LEU A 43 1.58 11.98 -4.42
N PHE A 44 0.46 12.38 -5.02
CA PHE A 44 -0.87 12.17 -4.45
C PHE A 44 -1.27 10.69 -4.55
N GLU A 45 -1.06 10.07 -5.72
CA GLU A 45 -1.27 8.63 -5.90
C GLU A 45 -0.34 7.82 -4.99
N TRP A 46 0.93 8.22 -4.89
CA TRP A 46 1.88 7.60 -3.99
C TRP A 46 1.44 7.68 -2.51
N SER A 47 1.02 8.88 -2.08
CA SER A 47 0.53 9.09 -0.71
C SER A 47 -0.72 8.27 -0.42
N PHE A 48 -1.63 8.15 -1.40
CA PHE A 48 -2.83 7.34 -1.27
C PHE A 48 -2.48 5.85 -1.12
N LEU A 49 -1.63 5.31 -2.01
CA LEU A 49 -1.23 3.91 -1.98
C LEU A 49 -0.56 3.53 -0.65
N THR A 50 0.39 4.34 -0.21
CA THR A 50 1.14 4.08 1.02
C THR A 50 0.27 4.21 2.26
N SER A 51 -0.60 5.22 2.32
CA SER A 51 -1.54 5.41 3.43
C SER A 51 -2.59 4.30 3.50
N ASN A 52 -3.08 3.84 2.34
CA ASN A 52 -3.99 2.71 2.28
C ASN A 52 -3.29 1.41 2.74
N ALA A 53 -2.07 1.16 2.29
CA ALA A 53 -1.31 -0.02 2.68
C ALA A 53 -1.01 -0.04 4.20
N ILE A 54 -0.62 1.09 4.78
CA ILE A 54 -0.41 1.22 6.24
C ILE A 54 -1.72 0.93 7.01
N GLN A 55 -2.85 1.48 6.56
CA GLN A 55 -4.15 1.27 7.21
C GLN A 55 -4.61 -0.19 7.19
N ASN A 56 -4.18 -0.96 6.18
CA ASN A 56 -4.53 -2.37 6.03
C ASN A 56 -3.41 -3.30 6.54
N GLY A 57 -2.48 -2.80 7.38
CA GLY A 57 -1.49 -3.65 8.05
C GLY A 57 -0.42 -4.25 7.12
N TYR A 58 -0.16 -3.65 5.96
CA TYR A 58 0.96 -4.06 5.12
C TYR A 58 2.27 -3.47 5.66
N GLU A 59 3.33 -4.26 5.66
CA GLU A 59 4.70 -3.76 5.93
C GLU A 59 5.44 -3.37 4.65
N GLN A 60 5.11 -4.04 3.54
CA GLN A 60 5.73 -3.81 2.25
C GLN A 60 4.83 -4.35 1.12
N PHE A 61 4.98 -3.83 -0.09
CA PHE A 61 4.27 -4.30 -1.27
C PHE A 61 5.07 -4.06 -2.55
N TYR A 62 4.79 -4.83 -3.60
CA TYR A 62 5.42 -4.60 -4.90
C TYR A 62 4.86 -3.34 -5.57
N MET A 63 5.76 -2.51 -6.06
CA MET A 63 5.42 -1.57 -7.12
C MET A 63 5.43 -2.32 -8.45
N GLY A 64 4.57 -1.97 -9.39
CA GLY A 64 4.56 -2.48 -10.76
C GLY A 64 5.73 -1.92 -11.58
N VAL A 65 6.95 -1.99 -11.05
CA VAL A 65 8.20 -1.49 -11.62
C VAL A 65 9.27 -2.57 -11.45
N GLU A 66 9.96 -2.88 -12.54
CA GLU A 66 11.12 -3.78 -12.56
C GLU A 66 12.27 -3.15 -13.34
N PHE A 67 13.49 -3.56 -13.03
CA PHE A 67 14.70 -3.17 -13.74
C PHE A 67 15.01 -4.19 -14.83
N ASN A 68 15.17 -3.70 -16.05
CA ASN A 68 15.64 -4.43 -17.21
C ASN A 68 17.00 -3.88 -17.65
N GLU A 69 17.98 -4.76 -17.92
CA GLU A 69 19.33 -4.34 -18.30
C GLU A 69 19.39 -3.48 -19.58
N THR A 70 18.47 -3.71 -20.52
CA THR A 70 18.42 -2.99 -21.79
C THR A 70 17.61 -1.70 -21.69
N SER A 71 16.48 -1.75 -20.97
CA SER A 71 15.48 -0.67 -20.97
C SER A 71 15.48 0.17 -19.68
N GLY A 72 16.28 -0.19 -18.68
CA GLY A 72 16.27 0.43 -17.36
C GLY A 72 15.00 0.07 -16.58
N PHE A 73 14.51 1.00 -15.75
CA PHE A 73 13.29 0.81 -14.98
C PHE A 73 12.04 0.88 -15.87
N VAL A 74 11.28 -0.20 -15.91
CA VAL A 74 10.08 -0.36 -16.71
C VAL A 74 8.86 -0.60 -15.82
N ARG A 75 7.76 0.09 -16.12
CA ARG A 75 6.48 -0.15 -15.46
C ARG A 75 5.71 -1.26 -16.16
N THR A 76 4.93 -2.01 -15.39
CA THR A 76 4.06 -3.09 -15.92
C THR A 76 2.93 -2.59 -16.81
N ASP A 77 2.60 -1.29 -16.78
CA ASP A 77 1.59 -0.65 -17.62
C ASP A 77 2.16 -0.07 -18.92
N GLY A 78 3.49 -0.15 -19.11
CA GLY A 78 4.20 0.42 -20.26
C GLY A 78 4.39 1.93 -20.20
N VAL A 79 3.94 2.60 -19.14
CA VAL A 79 4.17 4.04 -18.93
C VAL A 79 5.61 4.26 -18.43
N ARG A 80 6.17 5.44 -18.68
CA ARG A 80 7.49 5.81 -18.14
C ARG A 80 7.43 5.99 -16.63
N VAL A 81 8.48 5.59 -15.91
CA VAL A 81 8.62 5.91 -14.48
C VAL A 81 8.80 7.43 -14.32
N ARG A 82 7.92 8.06 -13.53
CA ARG A 82 7.94 9.52 -13.27
C ARG A 82 8.25 9.87 -11.82
N LEU A 83 8.08 8.92 -10.92
CA LEU A 83 8.34 9.01 -9.50
C LEU A 83 9.33 7.92 -9.12
N ALA A 84 10.26 8.22 -8.21
CA ALA A 84 11.23 7.26 -7.72
C ALA A 84 11.66 7.65 -6.29
N PRO A 85 10.78 7.48 -5.28
CA PRO A 85 11.05 7.82 -3.88
C PRO A 85 11.93 6.73 -3.24
N TRP A 86 13.17 6.61 -3.73
CA TRP A 86 14.14 5.65 -3.23
C TRP A 86 14.49 5.90 -1.77
N GLY A 87 14.67 4.82 -1.03
CA GLY A 87 15.28 4.88 0.31
C GLY A 87 16.80 5.07 0.22
N ASP A 88 17.42 5.24 1.38
CA ASP A 88 18.86 5.44 1.47
C ASP A 88 19.65 4.27 0.88
N GLY A 89 20.59 4.57 -0.01
CA GLY A 89 21.45 3.59 -0.67
C GLY A 89 20.81 2.82 -1.84
N GLU A 90 19.59 3.20 -2.24
CA GLU A 90 18.86 2.61 -3.38
C GLU A 90 18.88 3.54 -4.61
N PRO A 91 18.72 3.01 -5.84
CA PRO A 91 18.55 1.59 -6.17
C PRO A 91 19.86 0.79 -6.14
N ASN A 92 19.86 -0.34 -5.43
CA ASN A 92 20.96 -1.30 -5.42
C ASN A 92 20.58 -2.59 -6.16
N LEU A 93 20.98 -2.67 -7.44
CA LEU A 93 20.67 -3.80 -8.32
C LEU A 93 21.24 -5.15 -7.86
N LYS A 94 22.16 -5.17 -6.87
CA LYS A 94 22.62 -6.43 -6.25
C LYS A 94 21.52 -7.10 -5.41
N ASN A 95 20.53 -6.33 -4.95
CA ASN A 95 19.44 -6.82 -4.11
C ASN A 95 18.28 -7.42 -4.94
N GLY A 96 18.31 -7.28 -6.26
CA GLY A 96 17.33 -7.83 -7.19
C GLY A 96 16.84 -6.80 -8.20
N ASN A 97 15.85 -7.20 -9.00
CA ASN A 97 15.37 -6.42 -10.14
C ASN A 97 13.94 -5.90 -9.96
N CYS A 98 13.24 -6.24 -8.88
CA CYS A 98 11.88 -5.75 -8.64
C CYS A 98 11.87 -4.66 -7.57
N VAL A 99 10.94 -3.71 -7.71
CA VAL A 99 10.80 -2.61 -6.76
C VAL A 99 9.75 -2.94 -5.72
N VAL A 100 10.12 -2.83 -4.45
CA VAL A 100 9.19 -2.94 -3.31
C VAL A 100 9.13 -1.61 -2.58
N THR A 101 7.93 -1.25 -2.15
CA THR A 101 7.72 -0.21 -1.16
C THR A 101 7.83 -0.85 0.22
N LYS A 102 8.68 -0.29 1.08
CA LYS A 102 8.67 -0.61 2.52
C LYS A 102 8.00 0.52 3.28
N LEU A 103 7.15 0.17 4.23
CA LEU A 103 6.38 1.09 5.06
C LEU A 103 7.03 1.15 6.45
N ASP A 104 8.20 1.79 6.52
CA ASP A 104 8.98 1.91 7.76
C ASP A 104 8.62 3.19 8.53
N ILE A 105 9.12 3.31 9.76
CA ILE A 105 8.95 4.46 10.66
C ILE A 105 9.54 5.73 10.04
N GLU A 106 10.62 5.61 9.25
CA GLU A 106 11.25 6.71 8.53
C GLU A 106 10.40 7.21 7.34
N GLY A 107 9.36 6.46 6.98
CA GLY A 107 8.42 6.77 5.91
C GLY A 107 8.44 5.73 4.79
N PRO A 108 7.43 5.79 3.89
CA PRO A 108 7.35 4.88 2.77
C PRO A 108 8.42 5.20 1.72
N ALA A 109 9.24 4.21 1.37
CA ALA A 109 10.31 4.37 0.38
C ALA A 109 10.51 3.11 -0.48
N TRP A 110 11.11 3.29 -1.66
CA TRP A 110 11.39 2.22 -2.62
C TRP A 110 12.74 1.56 -2.33
N TYR A 111 12.76 0.23 -2.50
CA TYR A 111 13.95 -0.60 -2.39
C TYR A 111 13.96 -1.66 -3.48
N MET A 112 15.16 -2.07 -3.91
CA MET A 112 15.32 -3.22 -4.79
C MET A 112 15.16 -4.53 -4.01
N ALA A 113 14.46 -5.50 -4.61
CA ALA A 113 14.25 -6.83 -4.04
C ALA A 113 14.23 -7.92 -5.12
N PRO A 114 14.47 -9.19 -4.75
CA PRO A 114 14.28 -10.32 -5.66
C PRO A 114 12.80 -10.44 -6.01
N CYS A 115 12.48 -10.57 -7.31
CA CYS A 115 11.10 -10.70 -7.81
C CYS A 115 10.38 -11.97 -7.30
N THR A 116 11.15 -12.94 -6.81
CA THR A 116 10.66 -14.18 -6.20
C THR A 116 10.29 -14.04 -4.73
N LYS A 117 10.58 -12.89 -4.10
CA LYS A 117 10.11 -12.61 -2.73
C LYS A 117 8.60 -12.47 -2.75
N GLN A 118 7.95 -12.75 -1.62
CA GLN A 118 6.53 -12.51 -1.41
C GLN A 118 6.34 -11.39 -0.37
N PRO A 119 6.62 -10.12 -0.74
CA PRO A 119 6.55 -8.98 0.16
C PRO A 119 5.12 -8.65 0.58
N MET A 120 4.12 -9.04 -0.22
CA MET A 120 2.70 -8.83 0.05
C MET A 120 2.22 -9.79 1.15
N ALA A 121 2.73 -9.61 2.36
CA ALA A 121 2.20 -10.19 3.57
C ALA A 121 1.30 -9.13 4.19
N GLU A 122 -0.01 -9.34 4.13
CA GLU A 122 -0.89 -8.72 5.11
C GLU A 122 -0.48 -9.33 6.46
N LEU A 123 -0.11 -8.50 7.44
CA LEU A 123 0.08 -9.03 8.78
C LEU A 123 -1.25 -9.68 9.20
N GLU A 124 -1.19 -10.87 9.81
CA GLU A 124 -2.35 -11.36 10.54
C GLU A 124 -2.72 -10.25 11.52
N HIS A 125 -3.86 -9.62 11.28
CA HIS A 125 -4.45 -8.70 12.23
C HIS A 125 -4.78 -9.54 13.45
N GLU A 126 -3.86 -9.62 14.42
CA GLU A 126 -4.24 -9.96 15.78
C GLU A 126 -5.31 -8.93 16.13
N VAL A 127 -6.57 -9.36 16.19
CA VAL A 127 -7.74 -8.47 16.33
C VAL A 127 -7.68 -7.90 17.73
N LEU A 128 -6.82 -6.90 17.89
CA LEU A 128 -6.54 -6.14 19.08
C LEU A 128 -6.48 -4.69 18.63
N CYS A 129 -7.16 -3.83 19.37
CA CYS A 129 -7.00 -2.41 19.15
C CYS A 129 -5.55 -1.99 19.42
N PRO A 130 -5.05 -0.94 18.76
CA PRO A 130 -3.66 -0.51 18.91
C PRO A 130 -3.25 -0.39 20.39
N LYS A 131 -2.00 -0.75 20.73
CA LYS A 131 -1.48 -0.67 22.11
C LYS A 131 -1.73 0.73 22.70
N GLY A 132 -2.30 0.81 23.91
CA GLY A 132 -2.69 2.08 24.54
C GLY A 132 -4.06 2.62 24.14
N LYS A 133 -4.87 1.81 23.44
CA LYS A 133 -6.26 2.11 23.03
C LYS A 133 -7.22 1.04 23.55
N GLU A 134 -7.01 0.57 24.77
CA GLU A 134 -7.79 -0.50 25.41
C GLU A 134 -9.27 -0.12 25.61
N ASN A 135 -9.59 1.18 25.52
CA ASN A 135 -10.96 1.71 25.61
C ASN A 135 -11.69 1.79 24.25
N TRP A 136 -11.09 1.28 23.17
CA TRP A 136 -11.72 1.24 21.85
C TRP A 136 -12.59 -0.01 21.73
N ILE A 137 -13.65 0.11 20.93
CA ILE A 137 -14.56 -0.99 20.66
C ILE A 137 -13.90 -1.88 19.61
N LEU A 138 -13.55 -3.10 20.01
CA LEU A 138 -13.06 -4.11 19.10
C LEU A 138 -14.23 -4.69 18.29
N GLY A 139 -14.23 -4.48 16.97
CA GLY A 139 -15.10 -5.17 16.04
C GLY A 139 -14.43 -6.38 15.42
N GLU A 140 -15.11 -7.03 14.47
CA GLU A 140 -14.64 -8.28 13.84
C GLU A 140 -13.35 -8.10 13.04
N THR A 141 -13.15 -6.93 12.43
CA THR A 141 -11.98 -6.62 11.59
C THR A 141 -11.36 -5.26 11.86
N HIS A 142 -12.00 -4.41 12.67
CA HIS A 142 -11.60 -3.02 12.90
C HIS A 142 -11.87 -2.60 14.34
N CYS A 143 -11.17 -1.56 14.79
CA CYS A 143 -11.42 -0.90 16.07
C CYS A 143 -12.13 0.43 15.89
N TYR A 144 -13.12 0.68 16.75
CA TYR A 144 -13.98 1.86 16.68
C TYR A 144 -13.81 2.72 17.92
N TYR A 145 -13.77 4.03 17.71
CA TYR A 145 -13.80 5.02 18.78
C TYR A 145 -14.94 6.01 18.54
N LEU A 146 -15.90 6.02 19.44
CA LEU A 146 -17.05 6.91 19.37
C LEU A 146 -16.78 8.14 20.22
N VAL A 147 -16.67 9.30 19.57
CA VAL A 147 -16.53 10.59 20.24
C VAL A 147 -17.91 11.03 20.72
N THR A 148 -18.15 10.92 22.03
CA THR A 148 -19.41 11.36 22.66
C THR A 148 -19.31 12.75 23.28
N ASN A 149 -18.10 13.32 23.37
CA ASN A 149 -17.89 14.66 23.91
C ASN A 149 -18.29 15.73 22.89
N THR A 150 -19.30 16.52 23.22
CA THR A 150 -19.88 17.55 22.34
C THR A 150 -18.90 18.65 21.93
N THR A 151 -17.81 18.85 22.67
CA THR A 151 -16.76 19.82 22.31
C THR A 151 -15.81 19.31 21.22
N LEU A 152 -15.78 18.00 20.99
CA LEU A 152 -14.96 17.33 19.98
C LEU A 152 -15.77 16.96 18.72
N ILE A 153 -17.09 17.15 18.75
CA ILE A 153 -17.95 16.94 17.58
C ILE A 153 -17.66 18.04 16.57
N SER A 154 -17.32 17.64 15.34
CA SER A 154 -17.01 18.55 14.24
C SER A 154 -17.75 18.15 12.95
N SER A 155 -17.65 18.97 11.90
CA SER A 155 -18.20 18.62 10.59
C SER A 155 -17.50 17.38 10.01
N GLY A 156 -18.18 16.61 9.16
CA GLY A 156 -17.67 15.33 8.64
C GLY A 156 -16.23 15.39 8.11
N TYR A 157 -15.90 16.41 7.31
CA TYR A 157 -14.54 16.62 6.78
C TYR A 157 -13.48 16.86 7.89
N LYS A 158 -13.84 17.60 8.93
CA LYS A 158 -12.94 17.85 10.07
C LYS A 158 -12.84 16.62 10.97
N ALA A 159 -13.94 15.87 11.11
CA ALA A 159 -13.98 14.62 11.86
C ALA A 159 -13.07 13.56 11.22
N ASP A 160 -13.07 13.43 9.89
CA ASP A 160 -12.17 12.50 9.17
C ASP A 160 -10.68 12.80 9.46
N HIS A 161 -10.31 14.08 9.36
CA HIS A 161 -8.94 14.51 9.65
C HIS A 161 -8.57 14.36 11.14
N ASP A 162 -9.49 14.64 12.06
CA ASP A 162 -9.25 14.49 13.50
C ASP A 162 -9.18 13.01 13.90
N CYS A 163 -9.97 12.13 13.29
CA CYS A 163 -9.88 10.67 13.43
C CYS A 163 -8.51 10.15 13.01
N PHE A 164 -7.96 10.66 11.90
CA PHE A 164 -6.62 10.28 11.43
C PHE A 164 -5.53 10.61 12.46
N LYS A 165 -5.60 11.79 13.10
CA LYS A 165 -4.68 12.18 14.19
C LYS A 165 -4.80 11.32 15.43
N VAL A 166 -5.99 10.81 15.70
CA VAL A 166 -6.25 9.97 16.88
C VAL A 166 -5.64 8.57 16.71
N TYR A 167 -5.57 8.07 15.47
CA TYR A 167 -4.90 6.82 15.10
C TYR A 167 -3.36 6.98 15.09
N ILE A 168 -2.84 7.99 14.41
CA ILE A 168 -1.39 8.27 14.35
C ILE A 168 -0.98 9.18 15.49
N ARG A 169 -0.72 8.62 16.69
CA ARG A 169 0.04 9.36 17.70
C ARG A 169 1.51 9.40 17.26
N PHE A 170 1.92 10.49 16.61
CA PHE A 170 3.34 10.85 16.53
C PHE A 170 3.88 10.96 17.96
N HIS A 171 4.72 10.00 18.38
CA HIS A 171 5.58 10.18 19.54
C HIS A 171 6.70 11.13 19.10
N PHE A 172 6.49 12.43 19.27
CA PHE A 172 7.62 13.34 19.42
C PHE A 172 8.10 13.20 20.87
N GLY A 173 9.18 12.45 21.05
CA GLY A 173 9.98 12.35 22.26
C GLY A 173 11.44 12.62 21.91
#